data_AF-A0A0G4I974-F1
#
_entry.id   AF-A0A0G4I974-F1
#
_cell.length_a   1.000
_cell.length_b   1.000
_cell.length_c   1.000
_cell.angle_alpha   90.00
_cell.angle_beta   90.00
_cell.angle_gamma   90.00
#
_symmetry.space_group_name_H-M   'P 1'
#
loop_
_entity.id
_entity.type
_entity.pdbx_description
1 polymer ?
#
loop_
_entity_poly.entity_id
_entity_poly.type
_entity_poly.pdbx_seq_one_letter_code
_entity_poly.pdbx_strand_id
1 'polypeptide(L)'
;MLHYMQKKKIRAPFKSLDLTNAHLSPGKLRLLLATLPKSTEELKLGRRSFIRDVVSQFLGSLGDSGQNGTESYVASLRSLWLQECLDDEKVLQLFPLLPLGLEELNLGWNYRMGRAGWEALGERLKSLEGLKRLDLSGCMLNDGKVLQLFPSLPRGLEELNLRDNEAISLAGWEALGARVKSLEKLKKLVLTHGGLDEEKALQLFPSLPLGLEQLNLQCNGAISLAGWEALGTRLKSLEKLKRLVVTHCGLGNQEVTPFFSSLPIGLIRFY
;
A
#
# COMPACT_ATOMS: atom_id res chain seq x y z
N MET A 1 -8.40 17.12 -25.07
CA MET A 1 -8.12 15.67 -24.97
C MET A 1 -9.34 14.81 -25.30
N LEU A 2 -10.48 14.89 -24.59
CA LEU A 2 -11.66 14.06 -24.87
C LEU A 2 -12.24 14.15 -26.29
N HIS A 3 -12.29 15.35 -26.90
CA HIS A 3 -12.76 15.50 -28.28
C HIS A 3 -11.79 14.89 -29.31
N TYR A 4 -10.53 14.69 -28.93
CA TYR A 4 -9.51 14.04 -29.74
C TYR A 4 -9.60 12.50 -29.66
N MET A 5 -10.12 11.95 -28.56
CA MET A 5 -10.28 10.50 -28.35
C MET A 5 -11.44 9.90 -29.14
N GLN A 6 -12.52 10.66 -29.38
CA GLN A 6 -13.67 10.19 -30.16
C GLN A 6 -13.43 10.17 -31.67
N LYS A 7 -12.55 11.04 -32.20
CA LYS A 7 -12.37 11.21 -33.66
C LYS A 7 -11.17 10.48 -34.27
N LYS A 8 -10.21 10.00 -33.47
CA LYS A 8 -9.11 9.19 -33.96
C LYS A 8 -8.94 7.99 -33.03
N LYS A 9 -9.13 6.78 -33.59
CA LYS A 9 -8.66 5.52 -33.01
C LYS A 9 -7.30 5.79 -32.36
N ILE A 10 -7.21 5.78 -31.03
CA ILE A 10 -5.94 5.90 -30.34
C ILE A 10 -5.18 4.61 -30.68
N ARG A 11 -4.35 4.71 -31.72
CA ARG A 11 -3.50 3.63 -32.22
C ARG A 11 -2.15 3.58 -31.49
N ALA A 12 -1.86 4.56 -30.63
CA ALA A 12 -0.63 4.56 -29.85
C ALA A 12 -0.85 3.76 -28.56
N PRO A 13 -0.13 2.64 -28.36
CA PRO A 13 -0.19 1.92 -27.10
C PRO A 13 0.37 2.81 -26.00
N PHE A 14 -0.39 2.99 -24.93
CA PHE A 14 0.09 3.59 -23.69
C PHE A 14 0.02 2.54 -22.57
N LYS A 15 0.88 2.72 -21.57
CA LYS A 15 0.98 1.83 -20.40
C LYS A 15 0.22 2.36 -19.18
N SER A 16 0.03 3.67 -19.08
CA SER A 16 -0.56 4.31 -17.90
C SER A 16 -1.65 5.30 -18.30
N LEU A 17 -2.76 5.27 -17.58
CA LEU A 17 -3.83 6.25 -17.66
C LEU A 17 -4.06 6.87 -16.28
N ASP A 18 -3.78 8.16 -16.16
CA ASP A 18 -4.04 8.94 -14.94
C ASP A 18 -5.29 9.81 -15.11
N LEU A 19 -6.31 9.53 -14.28
CA LEU A 19 -7.56 10.27 -14.21
C LEU A 19 -7.78 10.90 -12.83
N THR A 20 -6.75 10.97 -11.97
CA THR A 20 -6.89 11.37 -10.56
C THR A 20 -7.66 12.69 -10.38
N ASN A 21 -7.35 13.67 -11.23
CA ASN A 21 -7.97 15.00 -11.22
C ASN A 21 -9.01 15.20 -12.34
N ALA A 22 -9.35 14.16 -13.08
CA ALA A 22 -10.29 14.25 -14.19
C ALA A 22 -11.74 14.34 -13.69
N HIS A 23 -12.55 15.12 -14.40
CA HIS A 23 -13.99 15.21 -14.17
C HIS A 23 -14.72 14.60 -15.35
N LEU A 24 -15.17 13.35 -15.21
CA LEU A 24 -15.80 12.58 -16.28
C LEU A 24 -17.24 12.24 -15.89
N SER A 25 -18.16 12.33 -16.85
CA SER A 25 -19.49 11.74 -16.65
C SER A 25 -19.40 10.22 -16.69
N PRO A 26 -20.36 9.47 -16.10
CA PRO A 26 -20.38 8.01 -16.15
C PRO A 26 -20.23 7.43 -17.56
N GLY A 27 -20.92 8.02 -18.54
CA GLY A 27 -20.84 7.58 -19.94
C GLY A 27 -19.46 7.82 -20.57
N LYS A 28 -18.80 8.94 -20.26
CA LYS A 28 -17.45 9.24 -20.74
C LYS A 28 -16.42 8.30 -20.12
N LEU A 29 -16.52 8.04 -18.82
CA LEU A 29 -15.63 7.09 -18.15
C LEU A 29 -15.83 5.66 -18.68
N ARG A 30 -17.08 5.23 -18.87
CA ARG A 30 -17.37 3.90 -19.43
C ARG A 30 -16.77 3.73 -20.82
N LEU A 31 -16.96 4.70 -21.70
CA LEU A 31 -16.38 4.67 -23.05
C LEU A 31 -14.84 4.65 -22.99
N LEU A 32 -14.25 5.43 -22.09
CA LEU A 32 -12.81 5.50 -21.91
C LEU A 32 -12.24 4.15 -21.45
N LEU A 33 -12.82 3.53 -20.43
CA LEU A 33 -12.37 2.24 -19.90
C LEU A 33 -12.57 1.11 -20.91
N ALA A 34 -13.69 1.13 -21.65
CA ALA A 34 -13.97 0.15 -22.70
C ALA A 34 -13.04 0.27 -23.94
N THR A 35 -12.31 1.38 -24.07
CA THR A 35 -11.39 1.63 -25.20
C THR A 35 -9.92 1.59 -24.80
N LEU A 36 -9.62 1.15 -23.57
CA LEU A 36 -8.25 1.01 -23.10
C LEU A 36 -7.47 0.03 -23.99
N PRO A 37 -6.27 0.40 -24.49
CA PRO A 37 -5.40 -0.54 -25.18
C PRO A 37 -5.05 -1.73 -24.27
N LYS A 38 -4.87 -2.92 -24.86
CA LYS A 38 -4.41 -4.12 -24.12
C LYS A 38 -3.08 -3.91 -23.38
N SER A 39 -2.26 -2.97 -23.85
CA SER A 39 -0.99 -2.57 -23.23
C SER A 39 -1.14 -1.73 -21.95
N THR A 40 -2.37 -1.39 -21.55
CA THR A 40 -2.60 -0.59 -20.35
C THR A 40 -2.26 -1.43 -19.12
N GLU A 41 -1.24 -1.01 -18.38
CA GLU A 41 -0.71 -1.66 -17.18
C GLU A 41 -1.08 -0.88 -15.91
N GLU A 42 -1.35 0.42 -16.01
CA GLU A 42 -1.64 1.29 -14.86
C GLU A 42 -2.90 2.14 -15.08
N LEU A 43 -3.75 2.20 -14.05
CA LEU A 43 -4.93 3.05 -13.99
C LEU A 43 -4.95 3.81 -12.66
N LYS A 44 -5.09 5.13 -12.74
CA LYS A 44 -5.23 6.00 -11.56
C LYS A 44 -6.57 6.70 -11.56
N LEU A 45 -7.31 6.53 -10.48
CA LEU A 45 -8.60 7.14 -10.23
C LEU A 45 -8.54 7.89 -8.89
N GLY A 46 -9.11 9.08 -8.90
CA GLY A 46 -9.24 9.92 -7.72
C GLY A 46 -10.71 10.18 -7.43
N ARG A 47 -10.97 10.96 -6.37
CA ARG A 47 -12.32 11.24 -5.87
C ARG A 47 -13.34 11.66 -6.92
N ARG A 48 -12.90 12.44 -7.92
CA ARG A 48 -13.77 13.01 -8.97
C ARG A 48 -13.95 12.13 -10.20
N SER A 49 -13.07 11.14 -10.39
CA SER A 49 -13.09 10.23 -11.54
C SER A 49 -13.57 8.83 -11.19
N PHE A 50 -13.62 8.48 -9.91
CA PHE A 50 -14.15 7.20 -9.46
C PHE A 50 -15.68 7.19 -9.51
N ILE A 51 -16.23 6.31 -10.35
CA ILE A 51 -17.67 6.06 -10.45
C ILE A 51 -17.87 4.56 -10.23
N ARG A 52 -18.32 4.19 -9.02
CA ARG A 52 -18.37 2.80 -8.52
C ARG A 52 -18.84 1.81 -9.57
N ASP A 53 -20.05 1.98 -10.08
CA ASP A 53 -20.67 0.98 -10.96
C ASP A 53 -19.89 0.81 -12.27
N VAL A 54 -19.31 1.90 -12.80
CA VAL A 54 -18.49 1.87 -14.02
C VAL A 54 -17.15 1.19 -13.76
N VAL A 55 -16.51 1.49 -12.63
CA VAL A 55 -15.21 0.91 -12.26
C VAL A 55 -15.37 -0.56 -11.90
N SER A 56 -16.39 -0.94 -11.12
CA SER A 56 -16.69 -2.34 -10.79
C SER A 56 -16.98 -3.14 -12.06
N GLN A 57 -17.78 -2.63 -12.99
CA GLN A 57 -18.02 -3.30 -14.27
C GLN A 57 -16.73 -3.50 -15.08
N PHE A 58 -15.86 -2.49 -15.12
CA PHE A 58 -14.56 -2.59 -15.78
C PHE A 58 -13.66 -3.63 -15.10
N LEU A 59 -13.49 -3.57 -13.78
CA LEU A 59 -12.65 -4.53 -13.06
C LEU A 59 -13.19 -5.97 -13.17
N GLY A 60 -14.51 -6.16 -13.11
CA GLY A 60 -15.14 -7.45 -13.35
C GLY A 60 -14.87 -8.00 -14.75
N SER A 61 -14.78 -7.13 -15.77
CA SER A 61 -14.41 -7.55 -17.12
C SER A 61 -12.94 -7.99 -17.27
N LEU A 62 -12.07 -7.64 -16.31
CA LEU A 62 -10.68 -8.12 -16.28
C LEU A 62 -10.54 -9.50 -15.65
N GLY A 63 -11.57 -9.97 -14.93
CA GLY A 63 -11.52 -11.11 -14.03
C GLY A 63 -12.00 -12.46 -14.58
N ASP A 64 -12.58 -12.53 -15.79
CA ASP A 64 -13.13 -13.76 -16.36
C ASP A 64 -12.37 -14.20 -17.61
N SER A 65 -11.40 -15.09 -17.43
CA SER A 65 -10.75 -15.84 -18.52
C SER A 65 -11.23 -17.30 -18.59
N GLY A 66 -12.38 -17.65 -17.98
CA GLY A 66 -12.70 -19.04 -17.68
C GLY A 66 -13.93 -19.70 -18.30
N GLN A 67 -15.02 -18.98 -18.67
CA GLN A 67 -16.29 -19.69 -18.93
C GLN A 67 -17.12 -19.31 -20.16
N ASN A 68 -16.85 -18.20 -20.84
CA ASN A 68 -17.61 -17.86 -22.05
C ASN A 68 -16.64 -17.47 -23.16
N GLY A 69 -16.73 -18.16 -24.30
CA GLY A 69 -15.85 -18.04 -25.47
C GLY A 69 -15.87 -16.69 -26.21
N THR A 70 -16.09 -15.59 -25.50
CA THR A 70 -15.79 -14.24 -25.95
C THR A 70 -14.33 -13.92 -25.64
N GLU A 71 -13.53 -13.62 -26.67
CA GLU A 71 -12.14 -13.18 -26.54
C GLU A 71 -11.99 -12.16 -25.40
N SER A 72 -11.39 -12.61 -24.29
CA SER A 72 -11.28 -11.81 -23.07
C SER A 72 -10.44 -10.56 -23.34
N TYR A 73 -11.04 -9.39 -23.12
CA TYR A 73 -10.40 -8.09 -23.25
C TYR A 73 -9.54 -7.84 -22.00
N VAL A 74 -8.51 -8.65 -21.80
CA VAL A 74 -7.68 -8.54 -20.60
C VAL A 74 -6.72 -7.37 -20.80
N ALA A 75 -7.07 -6.20 -20.27
CA ALA A 75 -6.05 -5.20 -19.98
C ALA A 75 -5.05 -5.85 -19.02
N SER A 76 -3.75 -5.73 -19.30
CA SER A 76 -2.67 -6.26 -18.46
C SER A 76 -2.48 -5.40 -17.20
N LEU A 77 -3.57 -5.02 -16.54
CA LEU A 77 -3.56 -4.06 -15.44
C LEU A 77 -2.81 -4.66 -14.24
N ARG A 78 -1.65 -4.07 -13.95
CA ARG A 78 -0.74 -4.44 -12.86
C ARG A 78 -0.74 -3.41 -11.75
N SER A 79 -1.11 -2.15 -12.03
CA SER A 79 -1.09 -1.07 -11.06
C SER A 79 -2.41 -0.33 -11.02
N LEU A 80 -3.03 -0.25 -9.83
CA LEU A 80 -4.31 0.39 -9.62
C LEU A 80 -4.23 1.37 -8.45
N TRP A 81 -4.55 2.63 -8.74
CA TRP A 81 -4.52 3.70 -7.76
C TRP A 81 -5.95 4.19 -7.53
N LEU A 82 -6.42 4.07 -6.30
CA LEU A 82 -7.76 4.45 -5.85
C LEU A 82 -7.63 5.40 -4.67
N GLN A 83 -6.80 6.44 -4.80
CA GLN A 83 -6.51 7.38 -3.72
C GLN A 83 -7.72 8.29 -3.44
N GLU A 84 -8.06 8.47 -2.16
CA GLU A 84 -9.09 9.41 -1.69
C GLU A 84 -10.47 9.26 -2.38
N CYS A 85 -10.86 8.05 -2.81
CA CYS A 85 -12.08 7.86 -3.60
C CYS A 85 -13.06 6.80 -3.07
N LEU A 86 -12.65 6.03 -2.07
CA LEU A 86 -13.38 4.89 -1.52
C LEU A 86 -14.07 5.19 -0.18
N ASP A 87 -15.17 4.48 0.05
CA ASP A 87 -15.96 4.38 1.28
C ASP A 87 -16.55 2.96 1.36
N ASP A 88 -17.21 2.60 2.47
CA ASP A 88 -17.69 1.23 2.71
C ASP A 88 -18.65 0.73 1.61
N GLU A 89 -19.57 1.57 1.13
CA GLU A 89 -20.51 1.19 0.07
C GLU A 89 -19.81 0.88 -1.25
N LYS A 90 -18.71 1.57 -1.55
CA LYS A 90 -17.96 1.38 -2.80
C LYS A 90 -17.12 0.11 -2.79
N VAL A 91 -16.56 -0.27 -1.64
CA VAL A 91 -15.48 -1.27 -1.61
C VAL A 91 -15.96 -2.71 -1.50
N LEU A 92 -17.11 -2.96 -0.87
CA LEU A 92 -17.60 -4.33 -0.65
C LEU A 92 -17.85 -5.10 -1.96
N GLN A 93 -18.29 -4.40 -3.01
CA GLN A 93 -18.47 -4.99 -4.34
C GLN A 93 -17.23 -4.87 -5.22
N LEU A 94 -16.34 -3.90 -4.92
CA LEU A 94 -15.17 -3.63 -5.76
C LEU A 94 -13.98 -4.53 -5.42
N PHE A 95 -13.67 -4.77 -4.15
CA PHE A 95 -12.52 -5.60 -3.77
C PHE A 95 -12.58 -7.04 -4.29
N PRO A 96 -13.74 -7.72 -4.30
CA PRO A 96 -13.89 -9.01 -4.98
C PRO A 96 -13.59 -8.99 -6.49
N LEU A 97 -13.49 -7.80 -7.11
CA LEU A 97 -13.22 -7.63 -8.55
C LEU A 97 -11.79 -7.15 -8.86
N LEU A 98 -10.94 -6.88 -7.86
CA LEU A 98 -9.53 -6.55 -8.11
C LEU A 98 -8.88 -7.62 -9.04
N PRO A 99 -8.01 -7.26 -10.00
CA PRO A 99 -7.40 -8.27 -10.86
C PRO A 99 -6.43 -9.17 -10.08
N LEU A 100 -6.42 -10.48 -10.32
CA LEU A 100 -5.46 -11.40 -9.66
C LEU A 100 -4.00 -11.12 -10.05
N GLY A 101 -3.79 -10.56 -11.24
CA GLY A 101 -2.47 -10.15 -11.75
C GLY A 101 -1.97 -8.80 -11.23
N LEU A 102 -2.65 -8.18 -10.26
CA LEU A 102 -2.27 -6.88 -9.73
C LEU A 102 -0.95 -6.97 -8.93
N GLU A 103 0.01 -6.11 -9.28
CA GLU A 103 1.31 -6.00 -8.62
C GLU A 103 1.37 -4.79 -7.67
N GLU A 104 0.54 -3.77 -7.90
CA GLU A 104 0.53 -2.55 -7.11
C GLU A 104 -0.89 -2.06 -6.84
N LEU A 105 -1.14 -1.76 -5.57
CA LEU A 105 -2.40 -1.21 -5.11
C LEU A 105 -2.14 0.00 -4.22
N ASN A 106 -2.63 1.16 -4.66
CA ASN A 106 -2.58 2.38 -3.86
C ASN A 106 -3.99 2.73 -3.37
N LEU A 107 -4.19 2.68 -2.05
CA LEU A 107 -5.43 3.03 -1.35
C LEU A 107 -5.24 4.23 -0.43
N GLY A 108 -4.21 5.05 -0.65
CA GLY A 108 -3.91 6.15 0.24
C GLY A 108 -5.09 7.11 0.43
N TRP A 109 -5.17 7.73 1.59
CA TRP A 109 -6.16 8.74 1.97
C TRP A 109 -7.62 8.26 1.90
N ASN A 110 -7.88 6.95 1.93
CA ASN A 110 -9.24 6.40 2.04
C ASN A 110 -9.73 6.31 3.49
N TYR A 111 -9.64 7.42 4.23
CA TYR A 111 -10.03 7.50 5.65
C TYR A 111 -11.52 7.23 5.92
N ARG A 112 -12.36 7.28 4.88
CA ARG A 112 -13.82 7.01 4.95
C ARG A 112 -14.17 5.52 4.91
N MET A 113 -13.20 4.65 4.63
CA MET A 113 -13.41 3.21 4.75
C MET A 113 -13.44 2.79 6.21
N GLY A 114 -14.56 2.20 6.62
CA GLY A 114 -14.77 1.57 7.90
C GLY A 114 -14.29 0.12 7.91
N ARG A 115 -14.53 -0.55 9.04
CA ARG A 115 -14.02 -1.90 9.33
C ARG A 115 -14.39 -2.92 8.25
N ALA A 116 -15.64 -2.94 7.79
CA ALA A 116 -16.11 -3.91 6.80
C ALA A 116 -15.34 -3.80 5.46
N GLY A 117 -15.00 -2.58 5.04
CA GLY A 117 -14.16 -2.36 3.87
C GLY A 117 -12.76 -2.94 4.02
N TRP A 118 -12.12 -2.73 5.18
CA TRP A 118 -10.79 -3.28 5.45
C TRP A 118 -10.79 -4.80 5.62
N GLU A 119 -11.84 -5.38 6.18
CA GLU A 119 -12.05 -6.84 6.23
C GLU A 119 -12.19 -7.42 4.81
N ALA A 120 -13.01 -6.79 3.95
CA ALA A 120 -13.15 -7.20 2.55
C ALA A 120 -11.83 -7.09 1.77
N LEU A 121 -11.02 -6.06 2.04
CA LEU A 121 -9.67 -5.95 1.48
C LEU A 121 -8.78 -7.10 1.98
N GLY A 122 -8.80 -7.38 3.28
CA GLY A 122 -8.05 -8.49 3.89
C GLY A 122 -8.36 -9.82 3.21
N GLU A 123 -9.65 -10.16 3.10
CA GLU A 123 -10.07 -11.38 2.38
C GLU A 123 -9.56 -11.40 0.95
N ARG A 124 -9.61 -10.25 0.25
CA ARG A 124 -9.11 -10.22 -1.12
C ARG A 124 -7.60 -10.41 -1.22
N LEU A 125 -6.83 -9.77 -0.35
CA LEU A 125 -5.36 -9.82 -0.35
C LEU A 125 -4.84 -11.26 -0.25
N LYS A 126 -5.55 -12.18 0.43
CA LYS A 126 -5.20 -13.60 0.48
C LYS A 126 -5.06 -14.26 -0.90
N SER A 127 -5.77 -13.74 -1.92
CA SER A 127 -5.73 -14.22 -3.31
C SER A 127 -4.80 -13.42 -4.23
N LEU A 128 -4.30 -12.26 -3.80
CA LEU A 128 -3.44 -11.39 -4.60
C LEU A 128 -1.96 -11.74 -4.40
N GLU A 129 -1.58 -12.97 -4.73
CA GLU A 129 -0.22 -13.50 -4.52
C GLU A 129 0.86 -12.73 -5.30
N GLY A 130 0.48 -12.10 -6.43
CA GLY A 130 1.35 -11.27 -7.26
C GLY A 130 1.57 -9.85 -6.75
N LEU A 131 0.86 -9.42 -5.69
CA LEU A 131 0.94 -8.06 -5.18
C LEU A 131 2.29 -7.80 -4.51
N LYS A 132 3.02 -6.81 -5.02
CA LYS A 132 4.35 -6.39 -4.57
C LYS A 132 4.32 -5.08 -3.80
N ARG A 133 3.43 -4.14 -4.14
CA ARG A 133 3.35 -2.83 -3.49
C ARG A 133 1.95 -2.56 -2.96
N LEU A 134 1.86 -2.19 -1.69
CA LEU A 134 0.62 -1.79 -1.04
C LEU A 134 0.81 -0.46 -0.31
N ASP A 135 0.04 0.55 -0.72
CA ASP A 135 0.01 1.85 -0.07
C ASP A 135 -1.32 2.06 0.67
N LEU A 136 -1.22 2.17 2.01
CA LEU A 136 -2.33 2.41 2.93
C LEU A 136 -2.12 3.72 3.72
N SER A 137 -1.36 4.66 3.16
CA SER A 137 -1.03 5.91 3.86
C SER A 137 -2.27 6.79 4.10
N GLY A 138 -2.36 7.47 5.24
CA GLY A 138 -3.43 8.43 5.53
C GLY A 138 -4.83 7.82 5.59
N CYS A 139 -4.94 6.53 5.90
CA CYS A 139 -6.21 5.79 5.89
C CYS A 139 -6.95 5.82 7.25
N MET A 140 -6.42 6.56 8.24
CA MET A 140 -6.91 6.58 9.62
C MET A 140 -7.11 5.14 10.15
N LEU A 141 -6.11 4.28 9.93
CA LEU A 141 -6.14 2.91 10.41
C LEU A 141 -6.14 2.87 11.94
N ASN A 142 -6.94 1.96 12.50
CA ASN A 142 -7.00 1.64 13.93
C ASN A 142 -7.13 0.12 14.08
N ASP A 143 -7.13 -0.39 15.31
CA ASP A 143 -7.16 -1.85 15.56
C ASP A 143 -8.36 -2.56 14.93
N GLY A 144 -9.54 -1.92 14.95
CA GLY A 144 -10.74 -2.45 14.32
C GLY A 144 -10.60 -2.66 12.82
N LYS A 145 -9.66 -1.96 12.16
CA LYS A 145 -9.35 -2.11 10.73
C LYS A 145 -8.16 -3.05 10.50
N VAL A 146 -7.11 -2.96 11.32
CA VAL A 146 -5.84 -3.63 11.01
C VAL A 146 -5.74 -5.07 11.49
N LEU A 147 -6.49 -5.46 12.53
CA LEU A 147 -6.38 -6.81 13.10
C LEU A 147 -6.81 -7.93 12.14
N GLN A 148 -7.69 -7.64 11.17
CA GLN A 148 -8.06 -8.58 10.10
C GLN A 148 -7.23 -8.36 8.82
N LEU A 149 -6.79 -7.13 8.58
CA LEU A 149 -6.02 -6.77 7.40
C LEU A 149 -4.58 -7.29 7.45
N PHE A 150 -3.86 -7.05 8.55
CA PHE A 150 -2.44 -7.38 8.66
C PHE A 150 -2.14 -8.88 8.50
N PRO A 151 -2.88 -9.81 9.14
CA PRO A 151 -2.68 -11.24 8.91
C PRO A 151 -2.80 -11.66 7.43
N SER A 152 -3.55 -10.87 6.64
CA SER A 152 -3.86 -11.15 5.24
C SER A 152 -2.87 -10.51 4.23
N LEU A 153 -1.88 -9.74 4.68
CA LEU A 153 -0.88 -9.13 3.79
C LEU A 153 -0.16 -10.20 2.95
N PRO A 154 -0.07 -10.10 1.62
CA PRO A 154 0.48 -11.15 0.78
C PRO A 154 1.95 -11.46 1.10
N ARG A 155 2.34 -12.75 1.10
CA ARG A 155 3.75 -13.16 1.32
C ARG A 155 4.72 -12.58 0.27
N GLY A 156 4.19 -12.26 -0.92
CA GLY A 156 4.94 -11.68 -2.02
C GLY A 156 5.26 -10.19 -1.87
N LEU A 157 4.74 -9.52 -0.83
CA LEU A 157 4.81 -8.07 -0.71
C LEU A 157 6.26 -7.57 -0.52
N GLU A 158 6.65 -6.61 -1.36
CA GLU A 158 7.99 -6.00 -1.38
C GLU A 158 8.00 -4.60 -0.76
N GLU A 159 6.90 -3.85 -0.87
CA GLU A 159 6.76 -2.51 -0.29
C GLU A 159 5.42 -2.36 0.44
N LEU A 160 5.50 -1.89 1.69
CA LEU A 160 4.35 -1.53 2.51
C LEU A 160 4.48 -0.09 3.00
N ASN A 161 3.48 0.73 2.69
CA ASN A 161 3.39 2.10 3.19
C ASN A 161 2.21 2.25 4.16
N LEU A 162 2.51 2.54 5.42
CA LEU A 162 1.56 2.78 6.51
C LEU A 162 1.65 4.21 7.06
N ARG A 163 2.26 5.13 6.31
CA ARG A 163 2.41 6.54 6.71
C ARG A 163 1.08 7.16 7.19
N ASP A 164 1.15 8.07 8.16
CA ASP A 164 0.00 8.87 8.65
C ASP A 164 -1.16 7.97 9.16
N ASN A 165 -0.83 6.98 10.00
CA ASN A 165 -1.79 6.07 10.65
C ASN A 165 -1.53 5.95 12.16
N GLU A 166 -1.53 7.08 12.86
CA GLU A 166 -1.22 7.19 14.30
C GLU A 166 -2.23 6.52 15.25
N ALA A 167 -3.45 6.23 14.78
CA ALA A 167 -4.52 5.65 15.59
C ALA A 167 -4.42 4.12 15.78
N ILE A 168 -3.36 3.48 15.25
CA ILE A 168 -3.06 2.07 15.51
C ILE A 168 -2.50 1.94 16.93
N SER A 169 -3.16 1.12 17.76
CA SER A 169 -2.71 0.86 19.13
C SER A 169 -1.64 -0.24 19.15
N LEU A 170 -1.13 -0.55 20.34
CA LEU A 170 -0.17 -1.65 20.55
C LEU A 170 -0.62 -2.95 19.89
N ALA A 171 -1.89 -3.35 20.03
CA ALA A 171 -2.41 -4.61 19.49
C ALA A 171 -2.31 -4.67 17.95
N GLY A 172 -2.56 -3.55 17.26
CA GLY A 172 -2.36 -3.46 15.83
C GLY A 172 -0.89 -3.56 15.42
N TRP A 173 0.02 -2.96 16.19
CA TRP A 173 1.47 -3.08 15.96
C TRP A 173 2.01 -4.48 16.24
N GLU A 174 1.49 -5.19 17.24
CA GLU A 174 1.78 -6.60 17.50
C GLU A 174 1.33 -7.47 16.32
N ALA A 175 0.12 -7.25 15.81
CA ALA A 175 -0.38 -7.95 14.63
C ALA A 175 0.48 -7.69 13.39
N LEU A 176 0.94 -6.44 13.20
CA LEU A 176 1.88 -6.11 12.14
C LEU A 176 3.20 -6.85 12.33
N GLY A 177 3.79 -6.77 13.53
CA GLY A 177 5.02 -7.44 13.92
C GLY A 177 4.98 -8.95 13.63
N ALA A 178 3.90 -9.61 14.06
CA ALA A 178 3.67 -11.02 13.80
C ALA A 178 3.66 -11.34 12.29
N ARG A 179 3.05 -10.48 11.47
CA ARG A 179 3.01 -10.69 10.02
C ARG A 179 4.34 -10.40 9.34
N VAL A 180 4.93 -9.22 9.56
CA VAL A 180 6.10 -8.75 8.80
C VAL A 180 7.32 -9.64 8.99
N LYS A 181 7.42 -10.35 10.13
CA LYS A 181 8.44 -11.39 10.36
C LYS A 181 8.42 -12.49 9.28
N SER A 182 7.26 -12.78 8.71
CA SER A 182 7.05 -13.79 7.66
C SER A 182 7.08 -13.23 6.23
N LEU A 183 7.20 -11.91 6.06
CA LEU A 183 7.23 -11.26 4.75
C LEU A 183 8.69 -11.16 4.25
N GLU A 184 9.27 -12.29 3.88
CA GLU A 184 10.69 -12.41 3.51
C GLU A 184 11.09 -11.56 2.29
N LYS A 185 10.12 -11.21 1.44
CA LYS A 185 10.33 -10.36 0.26
C LYS A 185 10.21 -8.86 0.56
N LEU A 186 9.80 -8.47 1.77
CA LEU A 186 9.60 -7.07 2.12
C LEU A 186 10.93 -6.33 2.16
N LYS A 187 11.11 -5.39 1.23
CA LYS A 187 12.31 -4.56 1.08
C LYS A 187 12.12 -3.16 1.63
N LYS A 188 10.89 -2.64 1.64
CA LYS A 188 10.61 -1.26 2.07
C LYS A 188 9.40 -1.20 2.98
N LEU A 189 9.62 -0.59 4.15
CA LEU A 189 8.59 -0.33 5.14
C LEU A 189 8.59 1.16 5.50
N VAL A 190 7.45 1.81 5.28
CA VAL A 190 7.26 3.23 5.58
C VAL A 190 6.25 3.39 6.70
N LEU A 191 6.71 3.92 7.84
CA LEU A 191 5.96 4.13 9.08
C LEU A 191 5.99 5.59 9.52
N THR A 192 6.20 6.51 8.56
CA THR A 192 6.26 7.95 8.83
C THR A 192 5.00 8.40 9.55
N HIS A 193 5.15 9.11 10.68
CA HIS A 193 4.03 9.61 11.47
C HIS A 193 3.02 8.49 11.79
N GLY A 194 3.53 7.35 12.26
CA GLY A 194 2.76 6.16 12.61
C GLY A 194 2.31 6.11 14.07
N GLY A 195 2.68 7.10 14.88
CA GLY A 195 2.38 7.10 16.32
C GLY A 195 3.13 6.01 17.08
N LEU A 196 4.37 5.69 16.68
CA LEU A 196 5.24 4.77 17.41
C LEU A 196 5.75 5.43 18.70
N ASP A 197 5.45 4.79 19.82
CA ASP A 197 5.99 5.05 21.15
C ASP A 197 6.93 3.90 21.57
N GLU A 198 7.38 3.89 22.83
CA GLU A 198 8.24 2.83 23.38
C GLU A 198 7.64 1.42 23.20
N GLU A 199 6.41 1.20 23.68
CA GLU A 199 5.79 -0.14 23.69
C GLU A 199 5.63 -0.68 22.27
N LYS A 200 5.14 0.15 21.36
CA LYS A 200 4.95 -0.22 19.95
C LYS A 200 6.29 -0.51 19.26
N ALA A 201 7.32 0.28 19.55
CA ALA A 201 8.67 0.07 19.04
C ALA A 201 9.27 -1.26 19.51
N LEU A 202 9.14 -1.56 20.81
CA LEU A 202 9.64 -2.80 21.42
C LEU A 202 8.96 -4.05 20.82
N GLN A 203 7.70 -3.97 20.42
CA GLN A 203 7.02 -5.07 19.74
C GLN A 203 7.39 -5.21 18.27
N LEU A 204 7.50 -4.09 17.55
CA LEU A 204 7.70 -4.12 16.10
C LEU A 204 9.14 -4.42 15.70
N PHE A 205 10.12 -3.73 16.31
CA PHE A 205 11.50 -3.74 15.83
C PHE A 205 12.15 -5.12 15.82
N PRO A 206 11.98 -5.98 16.84
CA PRO A 206 12.50 -7.34 16.80
C PRO A 206 11.98 -8.19 15.63
N SER A 207 10.81 -7.83 15.06
CA SER A 207 10.16 -8.56 13.97
C SER A 207 10.49 -8.06 12.56
N LEU A 208 11.26 -6.96 12.41
CA LEU A 208 11.59 -6.41 11.08
C LEU A 208 12.29 -7.48 10.21
N PRO A 209 11.84 -7.75 8.98
CA PRO A 209 12.36 -8.85 8.18
C PRO A 209 13.83 -8.64 7.79
N LEU A 210 14.61 -9.72 7.76
CA LEU A 210 16.05 -9.68 7.42
C LEU A 210 16.32 -9.16 6.00
N GLY A 211 15.33 -9.26 5.11
CA GLY A 211 15.38 -8.76 3.75
C GLY A 211 15.22 -7.24 3.60
N LEU A 212 14.94 -6.52 4.68
CA LEU A 212 14.57 -5.11 4.63
C LEU A 212 15.74 -4.23 4.14
N GLU A 213 15.50 -3.43 3.11
CA GLU A 213 16.48 -2.53 2.50
C GLU A 213 16.23 -1.05 2.87
N GLN A 214 14.98 -0.68 3.13
CA GLN A 214 14.59 0.69 3.49
C GLN A 214 13.58 0.69 4.63
N LEU A 215 13.91 1.44 5.69
CA LEU A 215 13.01 1.71 6.80
C LEU A 215 12.85 3.22 6.96
N ASN A 216 11.60 3.69 6.97
CA ASN A 216 11.28 5.09 7.23
C ASN A 216 10.43 5.21 8.50
N LEU A 217 11.00 5.82 9.53
CA LEU A 217 10.41 6.09 10.84
C LEU A 217 10.17 7.58 11.07
N GLN A 218 10.33 8.44 10.06
CA GLN A 218 10.22 9.90 10.18
C GLN A 218 8.99 10.33 11.00
N CYS A 219 9.12 11.38 11.82
CA CYS A 219 8.03 11.92 12.65
C CYS A 219 7.45 10.93 13.67
N ASN A 220 8.26 10.01 14.22
CA ASN A 220 7.91 9.21 15.40
C ASN A 220 8.73 9.66 16.61
N GLY A 221 8.40 10.85 17.12
CA GLY A 221 9.15 11.50 18.21
C GLY A 221 8.94 10.90 19.61
N ALA A 222 8.00 9.95 19.76
CA ALA A 222 7.68 9.31 21.04
C ALA A 222 8.47 8.01 21.29
N ILE A 223 9.35 7.60 20.37
CA ILE A 223 10.22 6.45 20.57
C ILE A 223 11.27 6.80 21.63
N SER A 224 11.24 6.07 22.75
CA SER A 224 12.19 6.23 23.85
C SER A 224 13.56 5.61 23.54
N LEU A 225 14.51 5.77 24.47
CA LEU A 225 15.81 5.09 24.41
C LEU A 225 15.67 3.58 24.25
N ALA A 226 14.81 2.93 25.03
CA ALA A 226 14.60 1.48 24.96
C ALA A 226 14.11 1.03 23.57
N GLY A 227 13.21 1.82 22.96
CA GLY A 227 12.78 1.59 21.58
C GLY A 227 13.95 1.70 20.58
N TRP A 228 14.81 2.69 20.72
CA TRP A 228 16.01 2.83 19.88
C TRP A 228 17.03 1.72 20.11
N GLU A 229 17.24 1.26 21.35
CA GLU A 229 18.10 0.13 21.66
C GLU A 229 17.59 -1.18 21.06
N ALA A 230 16.27 -1.39 21.05
CA ALA A 230 15.65 -2.52 20.37
C ALA A 230 15.87 -2.47 18.85
N LEU A 231 15.72 -1.28 18.24
CA LEU A 231 16.07 -1.10 16.83
C LEU A 231 17.55 -1.35 16.59
N GLY A 232 18.44 -0.77 17.39
CA GLY A 232 19.89 -0.97 17.29
C GLY A 232 20.28 -2.44 17.37
N THR A 233 19.70 -3.17 18.31
CA THR A 233 19.88 -4.63 18.42
C THR A 233 19.44 -5.35 17.15
N ARG A 234 18.29 -4.99 16.58
CA ARG A 234 17.82 -5.58 15.33
C ARG A 234 18.71 -5.22 14.14
N LEU A 235 19.18 -3.97 14.05
CA LEU A 235 19.99 -3.46 12.94
C LEU A 235 21.27 -4.28 12.70
N LYS A 236 21.85 -4.85 13.76
CA LYS A 236 22.99 -5.78 13.68
C LYS A 236 22.73 -7.00 12.78
N SER A 237 21.46 -7.37 12.61
CA SER A 237 21.03 -8.49 11.75
C SER A 237 20.42 -8.04 10.40
N LEU A 238 20.17 -6.74 10.21
CA LEU A 238 19.57 -6.19 8.98
C LEU A 238 20.66 -5.81 7.97
N GLU A 239 21.44 -6.80 7.54
CA GLU A 239 22.61 -6.62 6.67
C GLU A 239 22.27 -5.98 5.30
N LYS A 240 21.03 -6.13 4.85
CA LYS A 240 20.55 -5.55 3.58
C LYS A 240 20.06 -4.11 3.70
N LEU A 241 19.98 -3.55 4.90
CA LEU A 241 19.44 -2.21 5.12
C LEU A 241 20.39 -1.15 4.57
N LYS A 242 19.93 -0.42 3.54
CA LYS A 242 20.69 0.63 2.85
C LYS A 242 20.21 2.01 3.21
N ARG A 243 18.96 2.14 3.67
CA ARG A 243 18.34 3.43 3.98
C ARG A 243 17.54 3.37 5.27
N LEU A 244 17.87 4.29 6.18
CA LEU A 244 17.14 4.52 7.41
C LEU A 244 16.78 6.00 7.49
N VAL A 245 15.49 6.31 7.63
CA VAL A 245 15.00 7.69 7.79
C VAL A 245 14.40 7.83 9.19
N VAL A 246 14.95 8.73 9.98
CA VAL A 246 14.64 8.98 11.41
C VAL A 246 14.54 10.48 11.72
N THR A 247 14.36 11.32 10.69
CA THR A 247 14.13 12.76 10.86
C THR A 247 12.90 13.01 11.74
N HIS A 248 12.99 13.96 12.67
CA HIS A 248 11.92 14.28 13.63
C HIS A 248 11.52 13.10 14.54
N CYS A 249 12.46 12.24 14.93
CA CYS A 249 12.21 11.12 15.84
C CYS A 249 12.84 11.27 17.24
N GLY A 250 13.18 12.50 17.66
CA GLY A 250 13.66 12.75 19.02
C GLY A 250 15.10 12.29 19.31
N LEU A 251 15.89 11.96 18.28
CA LEU A 251 17.29 11.49 18.40
C LEU A 251 18.32 12.56 18.85
N GLY A 252 17.87 13.72 19.32
CA GLY A 252 18.74 14.84 19.72
C GLY A 252 19.35 14.72 21.12
N ASN A 253 18.94 13.73 21.91
CA ASN A 253 19.42 13.55 23.29
C ASN A 253 20.71 12.69 23.29
N GLN A 254 21.71 13.05 24.11
CA GLN A 254 22.99 12.33 24.22
C GLN A 254 22.84 10.84 24.59
N GLU A 255 21.67 10.44 25.07
CA GLU A 255 21.34 9.09 25.55
C GLU A 255 21.24 8.05 24.43
N VAL A 256 20.96 8.43 23.18
CA VAL A 256 20.87 7.48 22.04
C VAL A 256 22.22 7.13 21.40
N THR A 257 23.36 7.48 22.03
CA THR A 257 24.70 7.16 21.54
C THR A 257 24.90 5.66 21.22
N PRO A 258 24.45 4.70 22.06
CA PRO A 258 24.59 3.27 21.77
C PRO A 258 23.84 2.79 20.51
N PHE A 259 22.75 3.47 20.14
CA PHE A 259 22.02 3.19 18.92
C PHE A 259 22.86 3.50 17.68
N PHE A 260 23.58 4.63 17.67
CA PHE A 260 24.46 4.99 16.54
C PHE A 260 25.60 3.98 16.33
N SER A 261 26.11 3.38 17.41
CA SER A 261 27.09 2.28 17.32
C SER A 261 26.53 0.99 16.72
N SER A 262 25.20 0.88 16.57
CA SER A 262 24.53 -0.28 16.01
C SER A 262 24.10 -0.09 14.54
N LEU A 263 24.43 1.04 13.93
CA LEU A 263 24.12 1.29 12.52
C LEU A 263 24.89 0.30 11.62
N PRO A 264 24.24 -0.32 10.62
CA PRO A 264 24.91 -1.29 9.77
C PRO A 264 25.94 -0.59 8.88
N ILE A 265 27.09 -1.24 8.68
CA ILE A 265 28.19 -0.72 7.84
C ILE A 265 27.72 -0.42 6.41
N GLY A 266 26.73 -1.17 5.91
CA GLY A 266 26.13 -1.00 4.58
C GLY A 266 25.12 0.15 4.46
N LEU A 267 24.91 0.95 5.52
CA LEU A 267 23.95 2.06 5.50
C LEU A 267 24.46 3.20 4.62
N ILE A 268 23.78 3.43 3.49
CA ILE A 268 24.17 4.44 2.49
C ILE A 268 23.58 5.81 2.85
N ARG A 269 22.37 5.82 3.42
CA ARG A 269 21.60 7.04 3.67
C ARG A 269 20.95 6.98 5.06
N PHE A 270 21.32 7.96 5.88
CA PHE A 270 20.77 8.23 7.21
C PHE A 270 20.34 9.71 7.25
N TYR A 271 19.05 9.98 7.47
CA TYR A 271 18.46 11.33 7.54
C TYR A 271 17.41 11.40 8.63
#